data_AF-A0A388PWM5-F1
#
_entry.id   AF-A0A388PWM5-F1
#
_cell.length_a   1.000
_cell.length_b   1.000
_cell.length_c   1.000
_cell.angle_alpha   90.00
_cell.angle_beta   90.00
_cell.angle_gamma   90.00
#
_symmetry.space_group_name_H-M   'P 1'
#
loop_
_entity.id
_entity.type
_entity.pdbx_description
1 polymer ?
#
loop_
_entity_poly.entity_id
_entity_poly.type
_entity_poly.pdbx_seq_one_letter_code
_entity_poly.pdbx_strand_id
1 'polypeptide(L)'
;MPIWVLVLDYVMGMIMWTLIGRTAMNVFQREDSEFFFMRMFVKLTNPVIKPFAIITPSFIIKPLVPLYVAWFFYMFRFYFMPWALGYSVMGMLSFPLESEFTQVFLSLFKK
;
A
#
# COMPACT_ATOMS: atom_id res chain seq x y z
N MET A 1 20.42 -3.19 -1.47
CA MET A 1 19.72 -1.94 -1.14
C MET A 1 19.99 -1.58 0.31
N PRO A 2 20.05 -0.30 0.68
CA PRO A 2 20.19 0.11 2.07
C PRO A 2 19.02 -0.41 2.92
N ILE A 3 19.29 -0.91 4.13
CA ILE A 3 18.28 -1.49 5.03
C ILE A 3 17.14 -0.49 5.32
N TRP A 4 17.46 0.79 5.45
CA TRP A 4 16.47 1.84 5.70
C TRP A 4 15.43 1.97 4.57
N VAL A 5 15.82 1.74 3.31
CA VAL A 5 14.92 1.79 2.14
C VAL A 5 13.91 0.66 2.22
N LEU A 6 14.36 -0.54 2.59
CA LEU A 6 13.49 -1.70 2.78
C LEU A 6 12.49 -1.45 3.91
N VAL A 7 12.94 -0.95 5.06
CA VAL A 7 12.02 -0.64 6.18
C VAL A 7 10.99 0.41 5.77
N LEU A 8 11.41 1.47 5.08
CA LEU A 8 10.49 2.49 4.56
C LEU A 8 9.46 1.88 3.61
N ASP A 9 9.89 1.07 2.65
CA ASP A 9 9.02 0.41 1.68
C ASP A 9 8.00 -0.54 2.35
N TYR A 10 8.41 -1.29 3.38
CA TYR A 10 7.51 -2.15 4.15
C TYR A 10 6.47 -1.33 4.94
N VAL A 11 6.89 -0.25 5.60
CA VAL A 11 5.96 0.63 6.33
C VAL A 11 4.94 1.25 5.37
N MET A 12 5.39 1.75 4.23
CA MET A 12 4.50 2.31 3.21
C MET A 12 3.58 1.26 2.61
N GLY A 13 4.07 0.04 2.39
CA GLY A 13 3.27 -1.09 1.94
C GLY A 13 2.19 -1.48 2.94
N MET A 14 2.52 -1.54 4.23
CA MET A 14 1.56 -1.80 5.30
C MET A 14 0.44 -0.75 5.34
N ILE A 15 0.79 0.53 5.19
CA ILE A 15 -0.20 1.63 5.13
C ILE A 15 -1.10 1.48 3.89
N MET A 16 -0.51 1.20 2.73
CA MET A 16 -1.24 0.99 1.49
C MET A 16 -2.24 -0.18 1.61
N TRP A 17 -1.78 -1.35 2.07
CA TRP A 17 -2.62 -2.53 2.21
C TRP A 17 -3.73 -2.36 3.24
N THR A 18 -3.50 -1.63 4.33
CA THR A 18 -4.55 -1.32 5.31
C THR A 18 -5.62 -0.39 4.75
N LEU A 19 -5.25 0.57 3.88
CA LEU A 19 -6.20 1.43 3.16
C LEU A 19 -7.00 0.67 2.09
N ILE A 20 -6.37 -0.28 1.38
CA ILE A 20 -7.08 -1.20 0.47
C ILE A 20 -8.07 -2.04 1.27
N GLY A 21 -7.64 -2.61 2.40
CA GLY A 21 -8.51 -3.35 3.32
C GLY A 21 -9.68 -2.51 3.81
N ARG A 22 -9.46 -1.23 4.16
CA ARG A 22 -10.53 -0.29 4.52
C ARG A 22 -11.54 -0.10 3.39
N THR A 23 -11.08 -0.03 2.14
CA THR A 23 -11.98 0.08 0.98
C THR A 23 -12.79 -1.20 0.82
N ALA A 24 -12.17 -2.38 0.93
CA ALA A 24 -12.88 -3.65 0.89
C ALA A 24 -13.95 -3.73 1.99
N MET A 25 -13.63 -3.31 3.21
CA MET A 25 -14.60 -3.23 4.32
C MET A 25 -15.76 -2.29 3.99
N ASN A 26 -15.49 -1.12 3.39
CA ASN A 26 -16.53 -0.19 2.95
C ASN A 26 -17.43 -0.74 1.83
N VAL A 27 -16.96 -1.72 1.04
CA VAL A 27 -17.74 -2.39 0.00
C VAL A 27 -18.70 -3.43 0.60
N PHE A 28 -18.23 -4.21 1.58
CA PHE A 28 -19.04 -5.26 2.22
C PHE A 28 -19.91 -4.74 3.37
N GLN A 29 -19.55 -3.63 4.01
CA GLN A 29 -20.25 -3.07 5.17
C GLN A 29 -20.34 -1.55 5.07
N ARG A 30 -21.43 -0.97 5.61
CA ARG A 30 -21.57 0.48 5.71
C ARG A 30 -20.59 1.08 6.71
N GLU A 31 -20.16 2.31 6.45
CA GLU A 31 -19.15 3.02 7.25
C GLU A 31 -19.56 3.28 8.72
N ASP A 32 -20.85 3.27 9.00
CA ASP A 32 -21.49 3.48 10.31
C ASP A 32 -21.71 2.17 11.10
N SER A 33 -21.26 1.03 10.58
CA SER A 33 -21.43 -0.27 11.24
C SER A 33 -20.80 -0.29 12.65
N GLU A 34 -21.59 -0.72 13.65
CA GLU A 34 -21.16 -1.00 15.04
C GLU A 34 -20.09 -2.11 15.14
N PHE A 35 -19.81 -2.80 14.03
CA PHE A 35 -18.91 -3.95 13.98
C PHE A 35 -17.48 -3.58 14.41
N PHE A 36 -16.91 -4.39 15.31
CA PHE A 36 -15.59 -4.16 15.91
C PHE A 36 -14.48 -3.92 14.88
N PHE A 37 -14.41 -4.76 13.84
CA PHE A 37 -13.40 -4.64 12.79
C PHE A 37 -13.54 -3.32 12.03
N MET A 38 -14.78 -2.87 11.76
CA MET A 38 -15.01 -1.62 11.05
C MET A 38 -14.45 -0.42 11.84
N ARG A 39 -14.77 -0.34 13.14
CA ARG A 39 -14.26 0.71 14.04
C ARG A 39 -12.74 0.73 14.11
N MET A 40 -12.10 -0.44 14.15
CA MET A 40 -10.64 -0.54 14.14
C MET A 40 -10.04 0.00 12.84
N PHE A 41 -10.57 -0.41 11.69
CA PHE A 41 -10.14 0.12 10.39
C PHE A 41 -10.35 1.63 10.29
N VAL A 42 -11.53 2.16 10.67
CA VAL A 42 -11.79 3.61 10.73
C VAL A 42 -10.70 4.32 11.54
N LYS A 43 -10.41 3.83 12.75
CA LYS A 43 -9.48 4.48 13.68
C LYS A 43 -8.04 4.47 13.15
N LEU A 44 -7.62 3.40 12.47
CA LEU A 44 -6.29 3.28 11.89
C LEU A 44 -6.12 4.10 10.61
N THR A 45 -7.13 4.12 9.73
CA THR A 45 -7.00 4.76 8.42
C THR A 45 -7.35 6.25 8.42
N ASN A 46 -8.27 6.70 9.27
CA ASN A 46 -8.68 8.12 9.30
C ASN A 46 -7.53 9.11 9.55
N PRO A 47 -6.58 8.86 10.47
CA PRO A 47 -5.42 9.73 10.65
C PRO A 47 -4.57 9.86 9.38
N VAL A 48 -4.48 8.79 8.59
CA VAL A 48 -3.74 8.77 7.32
C VAL A 48 -4.52 9.45 6.21
N ILE A 49 -5.84 9.28 6.15
CA ILE A 49 -6.70 9.83 5.08
C ILE A 49 -6.95 11.33 5.25
N LYS A 50 -7.10 11.82 6.49
CA LYS A 50 -7.45 13.23 6.78
C LYS A 50 -6.55 14.25 6.07
N PRO A 51 -5.21 14.13 6.06
CA PRO A 51 -4.33 15.05 5.32
C PRO A 51 -4.58 15.03 3.81
N PHE A 52 -4.95 13.88 3.25
CA PHE A 52 -5.20 13.73 1.82
C PHE A 52 -6.55 14.30 1.38
N ALA A 53 -7.42 14.72 2.31
CA ALA A 53 -8.67 15.40 1.99
C ALA A 53 -8.44 16.70 1.19
N ILE A 54 -7.26 17.31 1.32
CA ILE A 54 -6.86 18.51 0.55
C ILE A 54 -6.73 18.20 -0.95
N ILE A 55 -6.18 17.02 -1.29
CA ILE A 55 -5.93 16.62 -2.68
C ILE A 55 -7.03 15.73 -3.24
N THR A 56 -7.92 15.21 -2.39
CA THR A 56 -9.00 14.31 -2.79
C THR A 56 -10.08 15.10 -3.54
N PRO A 57 -10.34 14.80 -4.82
CA PRO A 57 -11.35 15.50 -5.59
C PRO A 57 -12.77 15.10 -5.14
N SER A 58 -13.69 16.05 -5.25
CA SER A 58 -15.06 15.92 -4.74
C SER A 58 -15.94 14.91 -5.48
N PHE A 59 -15.53 14.46 -6.68
CA PHE A 59 -16.27 13.45 -7.45
C PHE A 59 -16.09 12.02 -6.93
N ILE A 60 -15.08 11.76 -6.09
CA ILE A 60 -14.84 10.42 -5.53
C ILE A 60 -15.87 10.15 -4.43
N ILE A 61 -16.56 9.01 -4.54
CA ILE A 61 -17.48 8.58 -3.48
C ILE A 61 -16.70 8.29 -2.19
N LYS A 62 -17.23 8.73 -1.04
CA LYS A 62 -16.57 8.61 0.28
C LYS A 62 -15.99 7.20 0.56
N PRO A 63 -16.70 6.10 0.25
CA PRO A 63 -16.19 4.74 0.43
C PRO A 63 -14.87 4.42 -0.31
N LEU A 64 -14.61 5.07 -1.45
CA LEU A 64 -13.44 4.86 -2.30
C LEU A 64 -12.28 5.82 -2.01
N VAL A 65 -12.46 6.80 -1.13
CA VAL A 65 -11.39 7.72 -0.73
C VAL A 65 -10.16 6.98 -0.17
N PRO A 66 -10.28 5.94 0.68
CA PRO A 66 -9.11 5.18 1.15
C PRO A 66 -8.31 4.56 0.01
N LEU A 67 -8.98 4.07 -1.05
CA LEU A 67 -8.34 3.51 -2.24
C LEU A 67 -7.57 4.58 -3.03
N TYR A 68 -8.17 5.76 -3.17
CA TYR A 68 -7.51 6.91 -3.79
C TYR A 68 -6.22 7.29 -3.03
N VAL A 69 -6.27 7.31 -1.70
CA VAL A 69 -5.08 7.56 -0.88
C VAL A 69 -4.05 6.44 -1.02
N ALA A 70 -4.49 5.17 -1.03
CA ALA A 70 -3.61 4.01 -1.22
C ALA A 70 -2.83 4.10 -2.54
N TRP A 71 -3.45 4.62 -3.59
CA TRP A 71 -2.80 4.81 -4.88
C TRP A 71 -1.58 5.76 -4.80
N PHE A 72 -1.59 6.79 -3.94
CA PHE A 72 -0.40 7.63 -3.74
C PHE A 72 0.75 6.89 -3.06
N PHE A 73 0.44 6.02 -2.09
CA PHE A 73 1.47 5.16 -1.50
C PHE A 73 2.04 4.21 -2.53
N TYR A 74 1.21 3.66 -3.41
CA TYR A 74 1.65 2.86 -4.55
C TYR A 74 2.56 3.68 -5.51
N MET A 75 2.14 4.87 -5.94
CA MET A 75 2.94 5.76 -6.78
C MET A 75 4.28 6.11 -6.15
N PHE A 76 4.27 6.43 -4.85
CA PHE A 76 5.50 6.76 -4.15
C PHE A 76 6.45 5.58 -4.11
N ARG A 77 5.94 4.40 -3.73
CA ARG A 77 6.75 3.17 -3.64
C ARG A 77 7.31 2.80 -5.00
N PHE A 78 6.47 2.68 -6.03
CA PHE A 78 6.87 2.08 -7.30
C PHE A 78 7.48 3.03 -8.33
N TYR A 79 7.24 4.34 -8.21
CA TYR A 79 7.68 5.32 -9.21
C TYR A 79 8.57 6.39 -8.61
N PHE A 80 8.20 6.98 -7.46
CA PHE A 80 8.98 8.07 -6.87
C PHE A 80 10.27 7.56 -6.20
N MET A 81 10.17 6.52 -5.37
CA MET A 81 11.31 6.00 -4.60
C MET A 81 12.44 5.45 -5.49
N PRO A 82 12.18 4.63 -6.54
CA PRO A 82 13.23 4.22 -7.48
C PRO A 82 13.89 5.41 -8.16
N TRP A 83 13.07 6.35 -8.64
CA TRP A 83 13.55 7.53 -9.34
C TRP A 83 14.45 8.39 -8.44
N ALA A 84 14.04 8.63 -7.19
CA ALA A 84 14.80 9.40 -6.21
C ALA A 84 16.11 8.71 -5.79
N LEU A 85 16.14 7.38 -5.78
CA LEU A 85 17.31 6.58 -5.40
C LEU A 85 18.19 6.17 -6.60
N GLY A 86 17.79 6.53 -7.82
CA GLY A 86 18.51 6.18 -9.05
C GLY A 86 18.39 4.71 -9.47
N TYR A 87 17.39 3.97 -8.95
CA TYR A 87 17.09 2.60 -9.37
C TYR A 87 16.20 2.61 -10.62
N SER A 88 16.48 1.73 -11.58
CA SER A 88 15.58 1.54 -12.72
C SER A 88 14.24 0.95 -12.25
N VAL A 89 13.14 1.32 -12.93
CA VAL A 89 11.77 0.88 -12.60
C VAL A 89 11.67 -0.65 -12.49
N MET A 90 12.45 -1.36 -13.31
CA MET A 90 12.53 -2.81 -13.28
C MET A 90 13.33 -3.35 -12.08
N GLY A 91 14.34 -2.62 -11.61
CA GLY A 91 15.23 -3.01 -10.50
C GLY A 91 14.57 -3.01 -9.12
N MET A 92 13.39 -2.42 -8.97
CA MET A 92 12.63 -2.44 -7.71
C MET A 92 11.40 -3.37 -7.74
N LEU A 93 10.83 -3.66 -8.92
CA LEU A 93 9.88 -4.77 -9.08
C LEU A 93 10.60 -6.12 -9.03
N SER A 94 11.87 -6.19 -9.42
CA SER A 94 12.77 -7.28 -9.07
C SER A 94 13.43 -7.02 -7.71
N PHE A 95 12.65 -7.03 -6.62
CA PHE A 95 13.28 -6.95 -5.31
C PHE A 95 14.31 -8.08 -5.16
N PRO A 96 15.46 -7.84 -4.50
CA PRO A 96 16.44 -8.89 -4.21
C PRO A 96 15.77 -10.08 -3.50
N LEU A 97 14.80 -9.81 -2.62
CA LEU A 97 13.97 -10.81 -1.94
C LEU A 97 13.10 -11.63 -2.88
N GLU A 98 12.43 -11.02 -3.87
CA GLU A 98 11.66 -11.79 -4.86
C GLU A 98 12.58 -12.56 -5.80
N SER A 99 13.75 -12.00 -6.15
CA SER A 99 14.75 -12.71 -6.95
C SER A 99 15.37 -13.89 -6.18
N GLU A 100 15.59 -13.76 -4.88
CA GLU A 100 16.08 -14.86 -4.02
C GLU A 100 14.99 -15.90 -3.76
N PHE A 101 13.75 -15.50 -3.46
CA PHE A 101 12.63 -16.42 -3.36
C PHE A 101 12.39 -17.14 -4.68
N THR A 102 12.48 -16.44 -5.81
CA THR A 102 12.34 -17.05 -7.14
C THR A 102 13.50 -17.98 -7.44
N GLN A 103 14.74 -17.65 -7.06
CA GLN A 103 15.89 -18.55 -7.22
C GLN A 103 15.78 -19.79 -6.33
N VAL A 104 15.39 -19.64 -5.06
CA VAL A 104 15.15 -20.75 -4.14
C VAL A 104 13.99 -21.62 -4.64
N PHE A 105 12.88 -21.01 -5.02
CA PHE A 105 11.72 -21.71 -5.59
C PHE A 105 12.10 -22.44 -6.88
N LEU A 106 12.78 -21.79 -7.82
CA LEU A 106 13.27 -22.42 -9.04
C LEU A 106 14.25 -23.55 -8.74
N SER A 107 15.13 -23.41 -7.74
CA SER A 107 16.06 -24.47 -7.33
C SER A 107 15.36 -25.70 -6.75
N LEU A 108 14.20 -25.52 -6.10
CA LEU A 108 13.37 -26.61 -5.58
C LEU A 108 12.56 -27.31 -6.69
N PHE A 109 12.19 -26.58 -7.75
CA PHE A 109 11.45 -27.12 -8.91
C PHE A 109 12.35 -27.63 -10.03
N LYS A 110 13.64 -27.29 -10.04
CA LYS A 110 14.66 -27.91 -10.88
C LYS A 110 15.03 -29.27 -10.30
N LYS A 111 14.17 -30.26 -10.55
CA LYS A 111 14.47 -31.68 -10.37
C LYS A 111 14.90 -32.29 -11.69
#